data_AF-A0AAD1ZJQ8-F1
#
_entry.id   AF-A0AAD1ZJQ8-F1
#
_cell.length_a   1.000
_cell.length_b   1.000
_cell.length_c   1.000
_cell.angle_alpha   90.00
_cell.angle_beta   90.00
_cell.angle_gamma   90.00
#
_symmetry.space_group_name_H-M   'P 1'
#
loop_
_entity.id
_entity.type
_entity.pdbx_description
1 polymer ?
#
loop_
_entity_poly.entity_id
_entity_poly.type
_entity_poly.pdbx_seq_one_letter_code
_entity_poly.pdbx_strand_id
1 'polypeptide(L)'
;MVRYDVKQVICSVCDTEQSVAHVCTNCGINMGEYFCDVCIFYDDDIDKGQFHCDDCGICRVGGRENFFHCKKCGSCYAVSLRNNHSCVENSMRHHCPICYEYLFDSLKDATVMKCGHTMHRECYHEMIKRDKYCCPICSKSTMDMSGTSKRIDEELLCISVVVFSSCKLCFMVQS
;
A
#
# COMPACT_ATOMS: atom_id res chain seq x y z
N MET A 1 -10.43 -4.58 12.02
CA MET A 1 -11.49 -5.52 11.64
C MET A 1 -11.07 -6.17 10.34
N VAL A 2 -10.94 -7.49 10.31
CA VAL A 2 -10.54 -8.24 9.12
C VAL A 2 -11.81 -8.42 8.26
N ARG A 3 -11.81 -7.89 7.03
CA ARG A 3 -13.04 -7.88 6.20
C ARG A 3 -13.57 -9.28 5.88
N TYR A 4 -12.69 -10.28 5.88
CA TYR A 4 -13.03 -11.68 5.58
C TYR A 4 -13.94 -12.36 6.63
N ASP A 5 -14.08 -11.80 7.83
CA ASP A 5 -14.89 -12.42 8.90
C ASP A 5 -16.35 -11.95 8.91
N VAL A 6 -16.71 -11.01 8.02
CA VAL A 6 -18.08 -10.51 7.93
C VAL A 6 -18.96 -11.61 7.33
N LYS A 7 -20.01 -12.01 8.06
CA LYS A 7 -20.96 -13.04 7.58
C LYS A 7 -22.34 -12.47 7.25
N GLN A 8 -22.64 -11.30 7.77
CA GLN A 8 -23.93 -10.64 7.61
C GLN A 8 -23.73 -9.18 7.23
N VAL A 9 -24.68 -8.67 6.44
CA VAL A 9 -24.75 -7.28 5.98
C VAL A 9 -26.18 -6.79 6.15
N ILE A 10 -26.35 -5.48 6.27
CA ILE A 10 -27.66 -4.84 6.38
C ILE A 10 -27.90 -4.01 5.12
N CYS A 11 -29.06 -4.19 4.49
CA CYS A 11 -29.48 -3.35 3.37
C CYS A 11 -29.77 -1.92 3.84
N SER A 12 -29.11 -0.92 3.26
CA SER A 12 -29.31 0.49 3.61
C SER A 12 -30.65 1.09 3.16
N VAL A 13 -31.41 0.37 2.31
CA VAL A 13 -32.68 0.84 1.75
C VAL A 13 -33.89 0.34 2.54
N CYS A 14 -33.85 -0.91 3.01
CA CYS A 14 -34.97 -1.56 3.69
C CYS A 14 -34.61 -2.20 5.04
N ASP A 15 -33.42 -1.90 5.55
CA ASP A 15 -32.90 -2.33 6.86
C ASP A 15 -32.91 -3.84 7.10
N THR A 16 -32.97 -4.63 6.04
CA THR A 16 -32.97 -6.09 6.16
C THR A 16 -31.55 -6.59 6.42
N GLU A 17 -31.37 -7.27 7.55
CA GLU A 17 -30.18 -8.06 7.84
C GLU A 17 -30.22 -9.38 7.07
N GLN A 18 -29.14 -9.72 6.39
CA GLN A 18 -29.04 -10.89 5.53
C GLN A 18 -27.60 -11.41 5.44
N SER A 19 -27.44 -12.63 4.91
CA SER A 19 -26.12 -13.13 4.53
C SER A 19 -25.52 -12.26 3.41
N VAL A 20 -24.17 -12.24 3.36
CA VAL A 20 -23.42 -11.54 2.31
C VAL A 20 -23.93 -11.97 0.94
N ALA A 21 -24.46 -11.00 0.20
CA ALA A 21 -24.94 -11.17 -1.15
C ALA A 21 -24.85 -9.83 -1.89
N HIS A 22 -24.84 -9.88 -3.21
CA HIS A 22 -24.82 -8.69 -4.06
C HIS A 22 -26.17 -7.95 -4.06
N VAL A 23 -27.25 -8.71 -3.96
CA VAL A 23 -28.63 -8.20 -4.03
C VAL A 23 -29.34 -8.42 -2.70
N CYS A 24 -30.14 -7.44 -2.29
CA CYS A 24 -30.97 -7.56 -1.10
C CYS A 24 -32.03 -8.67 -1.27
N THR A 25 -32.12 -9.60 -0.32
CA THR A 25 -33.07 -10.73 -0.39
C THR A 25 -34.51 -10.31 -0.16
N ASN A 26 -34.75 -9.12 0.42
CA ASN A 26 -36.09 -8.62 0.72
C ASN A 26 -36.60 -7.63 -0.35
N CYS A 27 -35.86 -6.56 -0.63
CA CYS A 27 -36.30 -5.53 -1.57
C CYS A 27 -35.76 -5.69 -3.00
N GLY A 28 -34.82 -6.62 -3.22
CA GLY A 28 -34.26 -6.90 -4.55
C GLY A 28 -33.31 -5.82 -5.10
N ILE A 29 -32.95 -4.82 -4.31
CA ILE A 29 -32.01 -3.77 -4.75
C ILE A 29 -30.60 -4.34 -4.91
N ASN A 30 -29.87 -3.84 -5.91
CA ASN A 30 -28.44 -4.02 -5.99
C ASN A 30 -27.75 -3.22 -4.87
N MET A 31 -26.96 -3.88 -4.02
CA MET A 31 -26.30 -3.24 -2.87
C MET A 31 -24.96 -2.56 -3.25
N GLY A 32 -24.51 -2.70 -4.50
CA GLY A 32 -23.35 -1.98 -5.02
C GLY A 32 -23.13 -2.33 -6.50
N GLU A 33 -22.90 -1.36 -7.37
CA GLU A 33 -22.62 -1.68 -8.79
C GLU A 33 -21.40 -2.60 -8.98
N TYR A 34 -20.35 -2.38 -8.19
CA TYR A 34 -19.26 -3.33 -7.98
C TYR A 34 -19.45 -4.10 -6.67
N PHE A 35 -19.37 -5.42 -6.75
CA PHE A 35 -19.35 -6.31 -5.59
C PHE A 35 -18.21 -7.33 -5.70
N CYS A 36 -17.47 -7.46 -4.60
CA CYS A 36 -16.46 -8.51 -4.42
C CYS A 36 -16.83 -9.37 -3.21
N ASP A 37 -17.12 -10.65 -3.46
CA ASP A 37 -17.49 -11.63 -2.45
C ASP A 37 -16.31 -12.02 -1.54
N VAL A 38 -15.11 -12.13 -2.11
CA VAL A 38 -13.88 -12.45 -1.37
C VAL A 38 -13.55 -11.36 -0.36
N CYS A 39 -13.62 -10.09 -0.76
CA CYS A 39 -13.27 -8.95 0.10
C CYS A 39 -14.48 -8.38 0.86
N ILE A 40 -15.69 -8.87 0.58
CA ILE A 40 -16.97 -8.35 1.08
C ILE A 40 -17.01 -6.83 0.93
N PHE A 41 -16.86 -6.39 -0.32
CA PHE A 41 -16.73 -4.99 -0.68
C PHE A 41 -17.78 -4.60 -1.70
N TYR A 42 -18.45 -3.48 -1.42
CA TYR A 42 -19.51 -2.89 -2.22
C TYR A 42 -19.09 -1.46 -2.56
N ASP A 43 -19.22 -1.06 -3.83
CA ASP A 43 -18.94 0.30 -4.31
C ASP A 43 -19.85 0.60 -5.51
N ASP A 44 -20.50 1.76 -5.51
CA ASP A 44 -21.37 2.17 -6.61
C ASP A 44 -20.61 2.87 -7.74
N ASP A 45 -19.40 3.35 -7.47
CA ASP A 45 -18.61 4.11 -8.45
C ASP A 45 -17.73 3.17 -9.30
N ILE A 46 -18.27 2.67 -10.41
CA ILE A 46 -17.55 1.77 -11.33
C ILE A 46 -16.45 2.47 -12.15
N ASP A 47 -16.42 3.81 -12.19
CA ASP A 47 -15.44 4.56 -12.98
C ASP A 47 -14.02 4.41 -12.41
N LYS A 48 -13.91 4.01 -11.13
CA LYS A 48 -12.61 3.67 -10.52
C LYS A 48 -11.99 2.40 -11.11
N GLY A 49 -12.74 1.57 -11.85
CA GLY A 49 -12.23 0.33 -12.43
C GLY A 49 -11.73 -0.67 -11.38
N GLN A 50 -12.56 -0.94 -10.36
CA GLN A 50 -12.24 -1.88 -9.29
C GLN A 50 -12.03 -3.28 -9.85
N PHE A 51 -11.07 -4.02 -9.30
CA PHE A 51 -10.90 -5.43 -9.59
C PHE A 51 -10.25 -6.18 -8.42
N HIS A 52 -10.63 -7.44 -8.21
CA HIS A 52 -9.97 -8.33 -7.26
C HIS A 52 -8.72 -8.97 -7.88
N CYS A 53 -7.61 -8.99 -7.15
CA CYS A 53 -6.43 -9.78 -7.51
C CYS A 53 -6.32 -10.99 -6.57
N ASP A 54 -6.53 -12.19 -7.12
CA ASP A 54 -6.54 -13.44 -6.35
C ASP A 54 -5.19 -13.71 -5.66
N ASP A 55 -4.07 -13.43 -6.35
CA ASP A 55 -2.72 -13.60 -5.79
C ASP A 55 -2.44 -12.63 -4.63
N CYS A 56 -3.07 -11.45 -4.63
CA CYS A 56 -2.94 -10.49 -3.53
C CYS A 56 -4.01 -10.69 -2.43
N GLY A 57 -5.16 -11.27 -2.77
CA GLY A 57 -6.32 -11.39 -1.89
C GLY A 57 -7.07 -10.07 -1.65
N ILE A 58 -6.78 -9.00 -2.38
CA ILE A 58 -7.39 -7.68 -2.17
C ILE A 58 -7.90 -7.03 -3.46
N CYS A 59 -8.93 -6.19 -3.34
CA CYS A 59 -9.39 -5.32 -4.41
C CYS A 59 -8.40 -4.18 -4.66
N ARG A 60 -8.19 -3.87 -5.94
CA ARG A 60 -7.43 -2.73 -6.45
C ARG A 60 -8.33 -1.87 -7.33
N VAL A 61 -7.89 -0.66 -7.67
CA VAL A 61 -8.57 0.29 -8.55
C VAL A 61 -7.66 0.68 -9.72
N GLY A 62 -8.24 1.18 -10.80
CA GLY A 62 -7.55 1.67 -11.99
C GLY A 62 -7.65 0.73 -13.20
N GLY A 63 -8.56 -0.25 -13.20
CA GLY A 63 -8.84 -1.16 -14.32
C GLY A 63 -7.91 -2.37 -14.35
N ARG A 64 -8.47 -3.59 -14.44
CA ARG A 64 -7.71 -4.85 -14.41
C ARG A 64 -6.64 -4.90 -15.51
N GLU A 65 -6.96 -4.38 -16.68
CA GLU A 65 -6.11 -4.36 -17.87
C GLU A 65 -4.86 -3.48 -17.70
N ASN A 66 -4.90 -2.51 -16.79
CA ASN A 66 -3.79 -1.60 -16.52
C ASN A 66 -2.79 -2.16 -15.50
N PHE A 67 -3.06 -3.31 -14.90
CA PHE A 67 -2.22 -3.92 -13.86
C PHE A 67 -1.80 -5.35 -14.19
N PHE A 68 -0.69 -5.78 -13.60
CA PHE A 68 -0.26 -7.18 -13.58
C PHE A 68 0.27 -7.55 -12.20
N HIS A 69 0.06 -8.80 -11.78
CA HIS A 69 0.67 -9.33 -10.56
C HIS A 69 2.08 -9.84 -10.86
N CYS A 70 3.08 -9.31 -10.14
CA CYS A 70 4.45 -9.81 -10.20
C CYS A 70 4.64 -10.87 -9.11
N LYS A 71 4.71 -12.15 -9.50
CA LYS A 71 4.88 -13.28 -8.57
C LYS A 71 6.14 -13.19 -7.72
N LYS A 72 7.23 -12.64 -8.27
CA LYS A 72 8.50 -12.48 -7.55
C LYS A 72 8.39 -11.42 -6.45
N CYS A 73 7.73 -10.31 -6.73
CA CYS A 73 7.52 -9.25 -5.74
C CYS A 73 6.38 -9.56 -4.78
N GLY A 74 5.41 -10.39 -5.21
CA GLY A 74 4.17 -10.67 -4.49
C GLY A 74 3.17 -9.50 -4.51
N SER A 75 3.22 -8.64 -5.53
CA SER A 75 2.45 -7.39 -5.61
C SER A 75 1.95 -7.07 -7.03
N CYS A 76 0.84 -6.34 -7.11
CA CYS A 76 0.33 -5.77 -8.35
C CYS A 76 1.05 -4.46 -8.71
N TYR A 77 1.42 -4.31 -9.99
CA TYR A 77 2.01 -3.11 -10.55
C TYR A 77 1.29 -2.71 -11.84
N ALA A 78 1.40 -1.44 -12.23
CA ALA A 78 0.93 -0.97 -13.53
C ALA A 78 1.67 -1.72 -14.66
N VAL A 79 0.98 -2.04 -15.76
CA VAL A 79 1.55 -2.79 -16.92
C VAL A 79 2.77 -2.09 -17.52
N SER A 80 2.88 -0.76 -17.40
CA SER A 80 4.08 0.00 -17.78
C SER A 80 5.37 -0.43 -17.06
N LEU A 81 5.26 -1.06 -15.89
CA LEU A 81 6.39 -1.58 -15.11
C LEU A 81 6.72 -3.05 -15.42
N ARG A 82 6.00 -3.67 -16.35
CA ARG A 82 6.26 -5.06 -16.76
C ARG A 82 7.67 -5.16 -17.34
N ASN A 83 8.49 -6.04 -16.76
CA ASN A 83 9.90 -6.27 -17.12
C ASN A 83 10.85 -5.08 -16.95
N ASN A 84 10.42 -3.97 -16.35
CA ASN A 84 11.23 -2.77 -16.16
C ASN A 84 11.43 -2.38 -14.67
N HIS A 85 10.77 -3.08 -13.74
CA HIS A 85 10.98 -2.85 -12.31
C HIS A 85 12.04 -3.80 -11.75
N SER A 86 12.91 -3.27 -10.88
CA SER A 86 13.83 -4.07 -10.08
C SER A 86 13.03 -4.91 -9.08
N CYS A 87 12.84 -6.19 -9.40
CA CYS A 87 12.10 -7.11 -8.53
C CYS A 87 12.85 -7.35 -7.22
N VAL A 88 12.37 -6.75 -6.14
CA VAL A 88 12.77 -7.07 -4.77
C VAL A 88 11.66 -7.91 -4.16
N GLU A 89 12.02 -9.11 -3.70
CA GLU A 89 11.06 -10.02 -3.07
C GLU A 89 10.43 -9.35 -1.85
N ASN A 90 9.10 -9.50 -1.72
CA ASN A 90 8.35 -9.00 -0.57
C ASN A 90 8.52 -7.49 -0.31
N SER A 91 8.84 -6.71 -1.35
CA SER A 91 9.11 -5.26 -1.24
C SER A 91 7.97 -4.44 -0.65
N MET A 92 6.74 -4.97 -0.61
CA MET A 92 5.58 -4.31 -0.01
C MET A 92 5.07 -5.02 1.25
N ARG A 93 5.64 -6.15 1.65
CA ARG A 93 5.22 -6.91 2.83
C ARG A 93 5.89 -6.42 4.11
N HIS A 94 5.98 -5.10 4.27
CA HIS A 94 6.54 -4.47 5.45
C HIS A 94 5.79 -3.18 5.77
N HIS A 95 6.01 -2.65 6.97
CA HIS A 95 5.42 -1.38 7.39
C HIS A 95 6.12 -0.20 6.70
N CYS A 96 5.36 0.84 6.38
CA CYS A 96 5.91 2.10 5.94
C CYS A 96 6.86 2.65 7.02
N PRO A 97 8.10 3.03 6.69
CA PRO A 97 9.07 3.49 7.71
C PRO A 97 8.71 4.85 8.34
N ILE A 98 7.70 5.55 7.80
CA ILE A 98 7.29 6.89 8.26
C ILE A 98 6.01 6.84 9.08
N CYS A 99 4.94 6.24 8.56
CA CYS A 99 3.65 6.17 9.25
C CYS A 99 3.39 4.83 9.94
N TYR A 100 4.28 3.84 9.74
CA TYR A 100 4.19 2.50 10.33
C TYR A 100 2.93 1.70 9.95
N GLU A 101 2.14 2.18 8.98
CA GLU A 101 1.05 1.41 8.38
C GLU A 101 1.60 0.31 7.46
N TYR A 102 0.93 -0.83 7.43
CA TYR A 102 1.32 -1.96 6.60
C TYR A 102 1.07 -1.65 5.12
N LEU A 103 2.11 -1.71 4.29
CA LEU A 103 2.04 -1.23 2.90
C LEU A 103 1.15 -2.09 2.01
N PHE A 104 1.07 -3.40 2.28
CA PHE A 104 0.35 -4.33 1.42
C PHE A 104 -1.17 -4.16 1.50
N ASP A 105 -1.70 -3.99 2.73
CA ASP A 105 -3.15 -3.86 3.01
C ASP A 105 -3.64 -2.40 2.91
N SER A 106 -2.73 -1.44 2.82
CA SER A 106 -3.07 -0.03 2.71
C SER A 106 -3.70 0.29 1.36
N LEU A 107 -4.73 1.15 1.39
CA LEU A 107 -5.33 1.74 0.21
C LEU A 107 -4.49 2.89 -0.37
N LYS A 108 -3.48 3.35 0.38
CA LYS A 108 -2.62 4.46 -0.05
C LYS A 108 -1.65 4.00 -1.13
N ASP A 109 -1.42 4.88 -2.10
CA ASP A 109 -0.37 4.69 -3.11
C ASP A 109 0.98 4.44 -2.42
N ALA A 110 1.74 3.50 -2.96
CA ALA A 110 3.09 3.21 -2.53
C ALA A 110 4.07 3.41 -3.69
N THR A 111 5.25 3.94 -3.35
CA THR A 111 6.33 4.21 -4.30
C THR A 111 7.52 3.31 -3.99
N VAL A 112 8.12 2.74 -5.03
CA VAL A 112 9.35 1.97 -4.93
C VAL A 112 10.51 2.93 -5.19
N MET A 113 11.39 3.09 -4.20
CA MET A 113 12.59 3.91 -4.35
C MET A 113 13.63 3.19 -5.23
N LYS A 114 14.61 3.95 -5.75
CA LYS A 114 15.73 3.39 -6.54
C LYS A 114 16.50 2.27 -5.86
N CYS A 115 16.57 2.30 -4.52
CA CYS A 115 17.21 1.25 -3.73
C CYS A 115 16.39 -0.04 -3.63
N GLY A 116 15.16 -0.06 -4.15
CA GLY A 116 14.25 -1.21 -4.15
C GLY A 116 13.31 -1.29 -2.93
N HIS A 117 13.50 -0.43 -1.92
CA HIS A 117 12.58 -0.35 -0.78
C HIS A 117 11.34 0.48 -1.11
N THR A 118 10.22 0.17 -0.45
CA THR A 118 8.92 0.78 -0.71
C THR A 118 8.45 1.63 0.46
N MET A 119 7.71 2.70 0.18
CA MET A 119 6.96 3.44 1.21
C MET A 119 5.71 4.09 0.60
N HIS A 120 4.75 4.55 1.40
CA HIS A 120 3.62 5.33 0.88
C HIS A 120 4.11 6.56 0.11
N ARG A 121 3.47 6.87 -1.01
CA ARG A 121 3.80 7.99 -1.91
C ARG A 121 3.70 9.33 -1.18
N GLU A 122 2.67 9.50 -0.36
CA GLU A 122 2.52 10.68 0.49
C GLU A 122 3.66 10.81 1.50
N CYS A 123 4.01 9.71 2.17
CA CYS A 123 5.15 9.69 3.09
C CYS A 123 6.47 9.99 2.38
N TYR A 124 6.64 9.51 1.15
CA TYR A 124 7.79 9.83 0.31
C TYR A 124 7.84 11.33 -0.03
N HIS A 125 6.73 11.92 -0.45
CA HIS A 125 6.67 13.36 -0.74
C HIS A 125 6.96 14.21 0.51
N GLU A 126 6.42 13.85 1.67
CA GLU A 126 6.69 14.54 2.93
C GLU A 126 8.17 14.41 3.35
N MET A 127 8.80 13.26 3.10
CA MET A 127 10.23 13.06 3.31
C MET A 127 11.07 14.01 2.45
N ILE A 128 10.74 14.11 1.15
CA ILE A 128 11.42 15.00 0.20
C ILE A 128 11.20 16.48 0.56
N LYS A 129 9.98 16.87 0.95
CA LYS A 129 9.69 18.25 1.40
C LYS A 129 10.50 18.69 2.62
N ARG A 130 10.98 17.74 3.44
CA ARG A 130 11.82 18.00 4.62
C ARG A 130 13.31 17.86 4.34
N ASP A 131 13.71 17.90 3.07
CA ASP A 131 15.10 17.75 2.61
C ASP A 131 15.76 16.44 3.06
N LYS A 132 14.97 15.36 3.21
CA LYS A 132 15.49 14.01 3.49
C LYS A 132 15.48 13.20 2.19
N TYR A 133 16.66 13.03 1.61
CA TYR A 133 16.85 12.34 0.31
C TYR A 133 17.45 10.94 0.46
N CYS A 134 17.59 10.44 1.68
CA CYS A 134 18.12 9.10 1.95
C CYS A 134 16.99 8.16 2.34
N CYS A 135 17.04 6.94 1.80
CA CYS A 135 16.12 5.88 2.18
C CYS A 135 16.22 5.61 3.69
N PRO A 136 15.13 5.69 4.47
CA PRO A 136 15.17 5.47 5.91
C PRO A 136 15.48 4.00 6.29
N ILE A 137 15.45 3.08 5.33
CA ILE A 137 15.68 1.64 5.56
C ILE A 137 17.14 1.26 5.30
N CYS A 138 17.81 1.90 4.33
CA CYS A 138 19.17 1.50 3.92
C CYS A 138 20.12 2.67 3.64
N SER A 139 19.70 3.90 3.93
CA SER A 139 20.46 5.14 3.78
C SER A 139 20.93 5.48 2.35
N LYS A 140 20.53 4.72 1.33
CA LYS A 140 20.83 5.03 -0.08
C LYS A 140 20.04 6.24 -0.58
N SER A 141 20.67 7.07 -1.41
CA SER A 141 20.03 8.23 -2.05
C SER A 141 18.81 7.82 -2.89
N THR A 142 17.73 8.58 -2.78
CA THR A 142 16.46 8.36 -3.49
C THR A 142 16.33 9.21 -4.75
N MET A 143 17.19 10.21 -4.95
CA MET A 143 17.10 11.14 -6.10
C MET A 143 17.91 10.67 -7.31
N ASP A 144 17.38 10.93 -8.50
CA ASP A 144 18.14 10.90 -9.75
C ASP A 144 18.83 12.25 -9.95
N MET A 145 20.16 12.27 -9.93
CA MET A 145 20.95 13.49 -10.15
C MET A 145 21.08 13.85 -11.65
N SER A 146 20.05 13.60 -12.46
CA SER A 146 20.05 13.93 -13.89
C SER A 146 19.36 15.27 -14.24
N GLY A 147 18.86 16.02 -13.24
CA GLY A 147 18.16 17.30 -13.47
C GLY A 147 18.53 18.47 -12.56
N THR A 148 19.30 18.26 -11.50
CA THR A 148 19.55 19.29 -10.48
C THR A 148 21.05 19.47 -10.23
N SER A 149 21.79 19.86 -11.27
CA SER A 149 23.21 20.25 -11.18
C SER A 149 23.45 21.56 -10.42
N LYS A 150 22.50 22.05 -9.64
CA LYS A 150 22.63 23.28 -8.87
C LYS A 150 21.88 23.11 -7.57
N ARG A 151 22.55 22.53 -6.57
CA ARG A 151 22.63 23.07 -5.21
C ARG A 151 23.49 22.15 -4.34
N ILE A 152 24.78 22.44 -4.44
CA ILE A 152 25.77 22.44 -3.36
C ILE A 152 26.22 21.07 -2.89
N ASP A 153 27.53 20.85 -3.07
CA ASP A 153 28.37 19.94 -2.32
C ASP A 153 28.13 20.08 -0.81
N GLU A 154 27.29 19.23 -0.23
CA GLU A 154 27.23 19.08 1.23
C GLU A 154 27.45 17.61 1.61
N GLU A 155 28.71 17.21 1.40
CA GLU A 155 29.33 15.91 1.59
C GLU A 155 29.34 15.34 3.03
N LEU A 156 28.44 15.73 3.96
CA LEU A 156 28.68 15.45 5.40
C LEU A 156 27.66 14.60 6.19
N LEU A 157 26.53 14.14 5.63
CA LEU A 157 25.49 13.49 6.46
C LEU A 157 25.36 11.96 6.35
N CYS A 158 26.19 11.30 5.54
CA CYS A 158 26.33 9.83 5.62
C CYS A 158 27.41 9.37 6.62
N ILE A 159 28.16 10.28 7.26
CA ILE A 159 29.30 9.96 8.14
C ILE A 159 28.94 10.11 9.64
N SER A 160 27.91 9.41 10.10
CA SER A 160 27.74 9.14 11.54
C SER A 160 27.07 7.79 11.79
N VAL A 161 27.77 6.73 11.38
CA VAL A 161 27.77 5.49 12.16
C VAL A 161 28.41 5.80 13.53
N VAL A 162 28.02 5.08 14.60
CA VAL A 162 28.32 5.26 16.05
C VAL A 162 27.58 6.45 16.70
N VAL A 163 26.66 6.30 17.67
CA VAL A 163 26.72 5.63 18.99
C VAL A 163 25.24 5.36 19.44
N PHE A 164 24.76 4.17 19.80
CA PHE A 164 24.98 3.48 21.07
C PHE A 164 24.59 1.99 20.98
N SER A 165 25.55 1.16 21.35
CA SER A 165 25.35 -0.15 21.97
C SER A 165 24.25 -0.11 23.03
N SER A 166 23.27 -1.02 22.99
CA SER A 166 22.88 -1.90 24.12
C SER A 166 21.60 -2.68 23.81
N CYS A 167 21.72 -3.99 23.92
CA CYS A 167 20.66 -4.96 24.19
C CYS A 167 19.80 -4.53 25.40
N LYS A 168 18.44 -4.55 25.30
CA LYS A 168 17.47 -5.14 26.27
C LYS A 168 16.07 -4.47 26.33
N LEU A 169 15.08 -5.36 26.41
CA LEU A 169 13.75 -5.28 27.06
C LEU A 169 12.54 -4.68 26.30
N CYS A 170 11.62 -5.60 25.95
CA CYS A 170 10.18 -5.39 26.04
C CYS A 170 9.72 -5.21 27.50
N PHE A 171 8.70 -4.37 27.72
CA PHE A 171 7.45 -4.59 28.48
C PHE A 171 6.98 -3.42 29.38
N MET A 172 5.70 -3.08 29.17
CA MET A 172 4.65 -2.62 30.09
C MET A 172 4.73 -1.24 30.78
N VAL A 173 3.67 -0.48 30.53
CA VAL A 173 3.15 0.58 31.41
C VAL A 173 2.33 -0.08 32.51
N GLN A 174 2.56 0.32 33.77
CA GLN A 174 1.52 0.33 34.80
C GLN A 174 1.78 1.48 35.79
N SER A 175 0.79 2.35 35.88
CA SER A 175 0.26 2.92 37.13
C SER A 175 -1.16 3.38 36.83
#